data_AF-A0A9P0Q027-F1
#
_entry.id   AF-A0A9P0Q027-F1
#
_cell.length_a   1.000
_cell.length_b   1.000
_cell.length_c   1.000
_cell.angle_alpha   90.00
_cell.angle_beta   90.00
_cell.angle_gamma   90.00
#
_symmetry.space_group_name_H-M   'P 1'
#
loop_
_entity.id
_entity.type
_entity.pdbx_description
1 polymer ?
#
loop_
_entity_poly.entity_id
_entity_poly.type
_entity_poly.pdbx_seq_one_letter_code
_entity_poly.pdbx_strand_id
1 'polypeptide(L)'
;MKNKLKIVSLQLDGNQFGTKGRKELETKLKEFGKLHVLGSLDENESEESEEEADDGEDGNSTEEEESADESHQSHNNSVTIVELTDSNISAKDFLKSPNMDNFMALGDNRTVLIYEEIKTKDQQDIDSYVKVLMKISAMSNNLKTDVSDASSKCAEYLYKQLFIWAQQEDHLWPVTNSLLINLGLIKGEDKKFKPTWNMEGCYTVIKNIIHKNYFPESIRMSLKLFMQRNLEKNRDLASLKNQIIASCD
;
A
#
# COMPACT_ATOMS: atom_id res chain seq x y z
N MET A 1 36.20 15.86 5.26
CA MET A 1 36.09 17.08 6.09
C MET A 1 37.32 18.00 6.08
N LYS A 2 38.48 17.55 5.57
CA LYS A 2 39.76 18.29 5.60
C LYS A 2 39.72 19.70 4.96
N ASN A 3 38.84 19.94 3.97
CA ASN A 3 38.75 21.21 3.24
C ASN A 3 37.53 22.09 3.59
N LYS A 4 36.73 21.74 4.59
CA LYS A 4 35.57 22.54 4.99
C LYS A 4 35.90 23.38 6.22
N LEU A 5 36.72 24.43 6.07
CA LEU A 5 37.22 25.26 7.17
C LEU A 5 36.14 26.12 7.86
N LYS A 6 34.98 26.32 7.23
CA LYS A 6 33.89 27.18 7.73
C LYS A 6 32.68 26.44 8.33
N ILE A 7 32.81 25.16 8.68
CA ILE A 7 31.67 24.45 9.31
C ILE A 7 31.52 24.93 10.74
N VAL A 8 30.34 25.47 11.06
CA VAL A 8 29.99 26.00 12.38
C VAL A 8 29.15 25.01 13.19
N SER A 9 28.30 24.22 12.53
CA SER A 9 27.49 23.16 13.17
C SER A 9 27.32 21.96 12.22
N LEU A 10 27.27 20.77 12.80
CA LEU A 10 27.08 19.48 12.14
C LEU A 10 26.01 18.68 12.92
N GLN A 11 24.77 18.74 12.44
CA GLN A 11 23.62 17.99 12.97
C GLN A 11 23.53 16.64 12.26
N LEU A 12 23.55 15.55 13.03
CA LEU A 12 23.60 14.19 12.50
C LEU A 12 22.57 13.26 13.14
N ASP A 13 21.56 13.83 13.81
CA ASP A 13 20.45 13.10 14.39
C ASP A 13 19.66 12.30 13.34
N GLY A 14 19.02 11.21 13.77
CA GLY A 14 18.18 10.35 12.92
C GLY A 14 18.91 9.39 11.96
N ASN A 15 20.25 9.43 11.89
CA ASN A 15 21.02 8.63 10.91
C ASN A 15 21.39 7.20 11.34
N GLN A 16 20.89 6.72 12.49
CA GLN A 16 21.08 5.34 12.98
C GLN A 16 22.53 4.79 12.94
N PHE A 17 23.56 5.63 13.16
CA PHE A 17 24.98 5.23 13.10
C PHE A 17 25.38 4.13 14.10
N GLY A 18 24.54 3.84 15.08
CA GLY A 18 24.85 2.92 16.18
C GLY A 18 26.01 3.40 17.06
N THR A 19 26.29 2.66 18.12
CA THR A 19 27.34 3.05 19.10
C THR A 19 28.75 3.02 18.50
N LYS A 20 29.00 2.11 17.55
CA LYS A 20 30.29 1.98 16.86
C LYS A 20 30.54 3.13 15.88
N GLY A 21 29.55 3.48 15.05
CA GLY A 21 29.68 4.57 14.08
C GLY A 21 29.83 5.94 14.74
N ARG A 22 29.13 6.17 15.87
CA ARG A 22 29.28 7.39 16.68
C ARG A 22 30.70 7.56 17.20
N LYS A 23 31.28 6.50 17.79
CA LYS A 23 32.67 6.52 18.28
C LYS A 23 33.69 6.77 17.17
N GLU A 24 33.49 6.18 16.00
CA GLU A 24 34.38 6.40 14.85
C GLU A 24 34.29 7.85 14.34
N LEU A 25 33.08 8.40 14.27
CA LEU A 25 32.83 9.77 13.85
C LEU A 25 33.43 10.80 14.83
N GLU A 26 33.22 10.59 16.14
CA GLU A 26 33.83 11.40 17.19
C GLU A 26 35.36 11.35 17.12
N THR A 27 35.94 10.16 16.93
CA THR A 27 37.39 9.98 16.81
C THR A 27 37.94 10.76 15.61
N LYS A 28 37.28 10.65 14.44
CA LYS A 28 37.67 11.38 13.23
C LYS A 28 37.53 12.89 13.40
N LEU A 29 36.45 13.37 14.01
CA LEU A 29 36.24 14.79 14.26
C LEU A 29 37.24 15.35 15.29
N LYS A 30 37.65 14.55 16.26
CA LYS A 30 38.71 14.88 17.22
C LYS A 30 40.08 14.96 16.53
N GLU A 31 40.41 14.02 15.64
CA GLU A 31 41.61 14.08 14.79
C GLU A 31 41.66 15.37 13.95
N PHE A 32 40.50 15.88 13.53
CA PHE A 32 40.38 17.12 12.75
C PHE A 32 40.21 18.40 13.60
N GLY A 33 40.23 18.32 14.94
CA GLY A 33 40.05 19.47 15.83
C GLY A 33 38.65 20.12 15.76
N LYS A 34 37.64 19.38 15.27
CA LYS A 34 36.28 19.87 15.01
C LYS A 34 35.21 19.18 15.82
N LEU A 35 35.57 18.61 16.96
CA LEU A 35 34.63 17.95 17.86
C LEU A 35 33.53 18.90 18.34
N HIS A 36 33.86 20.18 18.56
CA HIS A 36 32.91 21.21 19.01
C HIS A 36 31.79 21.56 18.00
N VAL A 37 31.93 21.12 16.75
CA VAL A 37 30.96 21.37 15.68
C VAL A 37 29.83 20.33 15.70
N LEU A 38 30.06 19.17 16.34
CA LEU A 38 29.12 18.06 16.40
C LEU A 38 27.96 18.40 17.35
N GLY A 39 26.72 18.30 16.86
CA GLY A 39 25.51 18.39 17.68
C GLY A 39 25.35 17.20 18.64
N SER A 40 24.28 17.20 19.45
CA SER A 40 23.90 16.00 20.21
C SER A 40 23.69 14.83 19.25
N LEU A 41 23.92 13.61 19.73
CA LEU A 41 23.64 12.37 19.00
C LEU A 41 22.61 11.53 19.78
N ASP A 42 21.87 12.13 20.71
CA ASP A 42 21.09 11.41 21.72
C ASP A 42 19.69 10.97 21.24
N GLU A 43 19.22 11.41 20.07
CA GLU A 43 17.94 10.98 19.47
C GLU A 43 18.05 9.63 18.75
N ASN A 44 18.34 8.56 19.49
CA ASN A 44 17.92 7.22 19.06
C ASN A 44 16.65 6.89 19.86
N GLU A 45 15.50 6.76 19.18
CA GLU A 45 14.26 6.19 19.75
C GLU A 45 14.66 4.89 20.48
N SER A 46 14.61 4.90 21.81
CA SER A 46 14.54 3.68 22.61
C SER A 46 13.31 2.90 22.17
N GLU A 47 13.47 1.59 21.98
CA GLU A 47 12.39 0.69 21.63
C GLU A 47 11.38 0.63 22.79
N GLU A 48 10.42 1.56 22.81
CA GLU A 48 9.23 1.43 23.64
C GLU A 48 8.31 0.40 22.97
N SER A 49 8.33 -0.78 23.58
CA SER A 49 7.36 -1.85 23.45
C SER A 49 5.99 -1.36 23.94
N GLU A 50 5.10 -1.08 23.00
CA GLU A 50 3.67 -0.96 23.27
C GLU A 50 3.01 -2.30 22.91
N GLU A 51 2.77 -3.09 23.95
CA GLU A 51 1.78 -4.14 23.99
C GLU A 51 0.41 -3.52 23.72
N GLU A 52 -0.29 -3.93 22.67
CA GLU A 52 -1.71 -3.65 22.56
C GLU A 52 -2.47 -4.88 22.10
N ALA A 53 -3.58 -5.06 22.79
CA ALA A 53 -4.25 -6.31 23.04
C ALA A 53 -5.13 -6.79 21.88
N ASP A 54 -5.19 -8.11 21.83
CA ASP A 54 -6.22 -8.96 21.23
C ASP A 54 -7.64 -8.49 21.61
N ASP A 55 -8.49 -8.30 20.61
CA ASP A 55 -9.93 -8.48 20.78
C ASP A 55 -10.51 -9.11 19.51
N GLY A 56 -10.93 -10.35 19.67
CA GLY A 56 -11.58 -11.17 18.67
C GLY A 56 -13.11 -11.12 18.77
N GLU A 57 -13.73 -11.86 17.85
CA GLU A 57 -15.16 -12.20 17.79
C GLU A 57 -16.09 -11.01 17.43
N ASP A 58 -17.22 -11.16 16.76
CA ASP A 58 -18.04 -12.32 16.44
C ASP A 58 -18.89 -11.98 15.19
N GLY A 59 -19.40 -13.02 14.53
CA GLY A 59 -20.30 -12.91 13.39
C GLY A 59 -21.72 -12.47 13.75
N ASN A 60 -22.48 -12.14 12.71
CA ASN A 60 -23.91 -12.42 12.73
C ASN A 60 -24.47 -12.63 11.31
N SER A 61 -25.22 -13.72 11.20
CA SER A 61 -26.04 -14.19 10.09
C SER A 61 -27.39 -13.46 10.03
N THR A 62 -28.29 -14.02 9.20
CA THR A 62 -29.76 -13.84 9.06
C THR A 62 -30.19 -12.75 8.06
N GLU A 63 -30.60 -13.13 6.83
CA GLU A 63 -31.97 -13.57 6.40
C GLU A 63 -32.96 -12.39 6.37
N GLU A 64 -33.95 -12.21 5.51
CA GLU A 64 -34.52 -12.80 4.28
C GLU A 64 -35.55 -11.72 3.79
N GLU A 65 -36.00 -11.81 2.54
CA GLU A 65 -37.42 -11.85 2.14
C GLU A 65 -37.70 -11.21 0.78
N GLU A 66 -38.28 -12.06 -0.06
CA GLU A 66 -38.84 -11.82 -1.38
C GLU A 66 -40.13 -11.01 -1.32
N SER A 67 -40.48 -10.35 -2.42
CA SER A 67 -41.89 -10.20 -2.84
C SER A 67 -41.95 -9.97 -4.34
N ALA A 68 -42.52 -10.96 -5.02
CA ALA A 68 -42.92 -10.94 -6.41
C ALA A 68 -44.18 -10.09 -6.63
N ASP A 69 -44.30 -9.43 -7.79
CA ASP A 69 -45.58 -9.39 -8.51
C ASP A 69 -45.36 -9.21 -10.02
N GLU A 70 -46.15 -9.97 -10.78
CA GLU A 70 -46.14 -10.14 -12.22
C GLU A 70 -47.06 -9.12 -12.92
N SER A 71 -46.72 -8.67 -14.13
CA SER A 71 -47.75 -8.42 -15.17
C SER A 71 -47.20 -8.32 -16.59
N HIS A 72 -47.38 -9.43 -17.31
CA HIS A 72 -47.73 -9.62 -18.73
C HIS A 72 -47.45 -8.57 -19.82
N GLN A 73 -46.56 -8.99 -20.73
CA GLN A 73 -46.69 -9.14 -22.20
C GLN A 73 -47.21 -7.98 -23.09
N SER A 74 -46.35 -7.55 -24.01
CA SER A 74 -46.66 -7.59 -25.46
C SER A 74 -45.39 -7.69 -26.31
N HIS A 75 -45.37 -8.66 -27.23
CA HIS A 75 -44.33 -8.91 -28.23
C HIS A 75 -44.24 -7.80 -29.30
N ASN A 76 -43.01 -7.46 -29.72
CA ASN A 76 -42.60 -7.38 -31.13
C ASN A 76 -41.07 -7.32 -31.26
N ASN A 77 -40.51 -8.23 -32.07
CA ASN A 77 -39.08 -8.51 -32.28
C ASN A 77 -38.30 -7.36 -32.94
N SER A 78 -37.18 -6.93 -32.32
CA SER A 78 -35.90 -6.59 -32.98
C SER A 78 -34.88 -6.02 -31.98
N VAL A 79 -34.06 -6.91 -31.39
CA VAL A 79 -32.79 -6.66 -30.64
C VAL A 79 -32.84 -5.50 -29.63
N THR A 80 -33.34 -5.79 -28.43
CA THR A 80 -33.28 -4.91 -27.27
C THR A 80 -31.98 -5.16 -26.51
N ILE A 81 -31.18 -4.10 -26.34
CA ILE A 81 -30.04 -4.04 -25.42
C ILE A 81 -30.59 -4.34 -24.02
N VAL A 82 -30.09 -5.40 -23.38
CA VAL A 82 -30.53 -5.81 -22.04
C VAL A 82 -30.18 -4.70 -21.06
N GLU A 83 -31.21 -4.14 -20.44
CA GLU A 83 -31.16 -3.03 -19.49
C GLU A 83 -30.42 -3.50 -18.22
N LEU A 84 -29.27 -2.88 -17.98
CA LEU A 84 -28.42 -3.05 -16.81
C LEU A 84 -29.15 -2.45 -15.61
N THR A 85 -29.10 -3.11 -14.46
CA THR A 85 -29.61 -2.57 -13.20
C THR A 85 -28.89 -1.26 -12.87
N ASP A 86 -29.62 -0.15 -12.98
CA ASP A 86 -29.19 1.23 -12.73
C ASP A 86 -28.81 1.45 -11.26
N SER A 87 -27.59 1.07 -10.91
CA SER A 87 -26.83 1.72 -9.85
C SER A 87 -25.71 2.51 -10.51
N ASN A 88 -26.02 3.68 -11.06
CA ASN A 88 -25.08 4.57 -11.75
C ASN A 88 -24.11 5.25 -10.76
N ILE A 89 -23.34 4.47 -10.01
CA ILE A 89 -22.24 4.98 -9.20
C ILE A 89 -21.09 5.31 -10.15
N SER A 90 -20.62 6.55 -10.12
CA SER A 90 -19.45 6.95 -10.89
C SER A 90 -18.16 6.50 -10.20
N ALA A 91 -17.06 6.37 -10.95
CA ALA A 91 -15.74 6.11 -10.36
C ALA A 91 -15.37 7.17 -9.31
N LYS A 92 -15.75 8.44 -9.53
CA LYS A 92 -15.55 9.53 -8.56
C LYS A 92 -16.27 9.28 -7.25
N ASP A 93 -17.49 8.77 -7.30
CA ASP A 93 -18.28 8.51 -6.09
C ASP A 93 -17.75 7.29 -5.34
N PHE A 94 -17.29 6.27 -6.06
CA PHE A 94 -16.51 5.18 -5.47
C PHE A 94 -15.26 5.69 -4.78
N LEU A 95 -14.46 6.57 -5.40
CA LEU A 95 -13.21 7.06 -4.79
C LEU A 95 -13.45 7.88 -3.51
N LYS A 96 -14.60 8.57 -3.39
CA LYS A 96 -15.00 9.24 -2.14
C LYS A 96 -15.35 8.25 -1.03
N SER A 97 -15.96 7.12 -1.37
CA SER A 97 -16.32 6.06 -0.43
C SER A 97 -16.03 4.67 -1.01
N PRO A 98 -14.76 4.21 -0.92
CA PRO A 98 -14.38 2.92 -1.49
C PRO A 98 -14.88 1.79 -0.59
N ASN A 99 -15.95 1.13 -1.01
CA ASN A 99 -16.54 -0.03 -0.36
C ASN A 99 -16.98 -1.06 -1.41
N MET A 100 -17.36 -2.26 -0.96
CA MET A 100 -17.66 -3.40 -1.84
C MET A 100 -18.90 -3.17 -2.71
N ASP A 101 -19.95 -2.59 -2.14
CA ASP A 101 -21.21 -2.35 -2.86
C ASP A 101 -20.98 -1.34 -3.98
N ASN A 102 -20.29 -0.25 -3.68
CA ASN A 102 -19.89 0.75 -4.66
C ASN A 102 -18.93 0.19 -5.71
N PHE A 103 -18.01 -0.71 -5.32
CA PHE A 103 -17.09 -1.37 -6.25
C PHE A 103 -17.82 -2.27 -7.25
N MET A 104 -18.80 -3.03 -6.78
CA MET A 104 -19.59 -3.93 -7.63
C MET A 104 -20.59 -3.16 -8.51
N ALA A 105 -21.16 -2.07 -8.00
CA ALA A 105 -22.06 -1.19 -8.74
C ALA A 105 -21.42 -0.54 -9.99
N LEU A 106 -20.09 -0.43 -10.04
CA LEU A 106 -19.36 0.04 -11.24
C LEU A 106 -19.46 -0.92 -12.45
N GLY A 107 -20.00 -2.13 -12.27
CA GLY A 107 -20.17 -3.12 -13.33
C GLY A 107 -18.85 -3.62 -13.91
N ASP A 108 -18.90 -4.29 -15.05
CA ASP A 108 -17.73 -5.01 -15.60
C ASP A 108 -16.58 -4.09 -16.06
N ASN A 109 -16.89 -2.84 -16.36
CA ASN A 109 -15.90 -1.83 -16.74
C ASN A 109 -15.21 -1.17 -15.53
N ARG A 110 -15.48 -1.62 -14.29
CA ARG A 110 -14.96 -1.04 -13.04
C ARG A 110 -13.46 -0.75 -13.06
N THR A 111 -12.65 -1.69 -13.53
CA THR A 111 -11.19 -1.56 -13.56
C THR A 111 -10.75 -0.41 -14.46
N VAL A 112 -11.37 -0.28 -15.63
CA VAL A 112 -11.07 0.79 -16.58
C VAL A 112 -11.54 2.12 -16.01
N LEU A 113 -12.77 2.21 -15.50
CA LEU A 113 -13.33 3.43 -14.94
C LEU A 113 -12.49 3.96 -13.76
N ILE A 114 -12.09 3.08 -12.84
CA ILE A 114 -11.23 3.44 -11.70
C ILE A 114 -9.88 3.92 -12.21
N TYR A 115 -9.25 3.18 -13.15
CA TYR A 115 -7.97 3.56 -13.71
C TYR A 115 -8.03 4.92 -14.41
N GLU A 116 -9.02 5.17 -15.27
CA GLU A 116 -9.22 6.46 -15.96
C GLU A 116 -9.36 7.62 -14.97
N GLU A 117 -10.03 7.40 -13.84
CA GLU A 117 -10.24 8.44 -12.84
C GLU A 117 -8.93 8.75 -12.07
N ILE A 118 -8.18 7.72 -11.66
CA ILE A 118 -6.95 7.89 -10.88
C ILE A 118 -5.71 8.21 -11.73
N LYS A 119 -5.73 7.96 -13.05
CA LYS A 119 -4.58 8.16 -13.93
C LYS A 119 -4.42 9.60 -14.45
N THR A 120 -5.15 10.58 -13.92
CA THR A 120 -5.31 11.88 -14.57
C THR A 120 -4.01 12.71 -14.67
N LYS A 121 -3.48 12.73 -15.90
CA LYS A 121 -2.59 13.66 -16.63
C LYS A 121 -1.19 14.01 -16.12
N ASP A 122 -0.89 13.87 -14.84
CA ASP A 122 0.47 13.80 -14.32
C ASP A 122 0.33 13.06 -12.98
N GLN A 123 1.22 12.15 -12.64
CA GLN A 123 1.16 11.49 -11.34
C GLN A 123 1.56 12.41 -10.19
N GLN A 124 0.78 13.46 -9.96
CA GLN A 124 1.01 14.45 -8.92
C GLN A 124 0.73 13.92 -7.50
N ASP A 125 0.05 12.77 -7.38
CA ASP A 125 -0.20 12.18 -6.07
C ASP A 125 -0.13 10.64 -6.11
N ILE A 126 1.12 10.15 -6.13
CA ILE A 126 1.45 8.73 -5.97
C ILE A 126 0.80 8.16 -4.71
N ASP A 127 0.70 8.94 -3.63
CA ASP A 127 0.10 8.48 -2.38
C ASP A 127 -1.41 8.25 -2.52
N SER A 128 -2.13 9.13 -3.22
CA SER A 128 -3.54 8.92 -3.53
C SER A 128 -3.74 7.69 -4.41
N TYR A 129 -2.90 7.48 -5.42
CA TYR A 129 -2.96 6.26 -6.25
C TYR A 129 -2.76 5.01 -5.39
N VAL A 130 -1.71 4.98 -4.57
CA VAL A 130 -1.38 3.84 -3.71
C VAL A 130 -2.47 3.61 -2.67
N LYS A 131 -3.09 4.66 -2.10
CA LYS A 131 -4.23 4.51 -1.17
C LYS A 131 -5.43 3.85 -1.82
N VAL A 132 -5.78 4.23 -3.05
CA VAL A 132 -6.86 3.58 -3.80
C VAL A 132 -6.52 2.13 -4.08
N LEU A 133 -5.28 1.87 -4.51
CA LEU A 133 -4.77 0.53 -4.74
C LEU A 133 -4.86 -0.35 -3.50
N MET A 134 -4.51 0.17 -2.32
CA MET A 134 -4.63 -0.56 -1.06
C MET A 134 -6.09 -0.86 -0.71
N LYS A 135 -6.99 0.10 -0.85
CA LYS A 135 -8.41 -0.12 -0.56
C LYS A 135 -9.01 -1.19 -1.47
N ILE A 136 -8.66 -1.21 -2.75
CA ILE A 136 -9.10 -2.26 -3.68
C ILE A 136 -8.47 -3.60 -3.33
N SER A 137 -7.16 -3.62 -3.03
CA SER A 137 -6.48 -4.86 -2.63
C SER A 137 -7.03 -5.43 -1.32
N ALA A 138 -7.43 -4.59 -0.38
CA ALA A 138 -8.06 -5.01 0.86
C ALA A 138 -9.41 -5.70 0.65
N MET A 139 -10.15 -5.34 -0.41
CA MET A 139 -11.41 -6.00 -0.77
C MET A 139 -11.20 -7.42 -1.32
N SER A 140 -9.96 -7.82 -1.64
CA SER A 140 -9.67 -9.19 -2.09
C SER A 140 -9.81 -10.22 -0.97
N ASN A 141 -9.69 -9.79 0.29
CA ASN A 141 -9.95 -10.64 1.45
C ASN A 141 -11.45 -10.63 1.75
N ASN A 142 -12.23 -11.35 0.93
CA ASN A 142 -13.67 -11.41 1.06
C ASN A 142 -14.22 -12.83 0.90
N LEU A 143 -15.27 -13.15 1.66
CA LEU A 143 -15.97 -14.44 1.59
C LEU A 143 -16.71 -14.65 0.26
N LYS A 144 -17.18 -13.57 -0.38
CA LYS A 144 -17.80 -13.61 -1.70
C LYS A 144 -16.70 -13.69 -2.76
N THR A 145 -16.57 -14.87 -3.38
CA THR A 145 -15.55 -15.16 -4.40
C THR A 145 -15.59 -14.17 -5.56
N ASP A 146 -16.78 -13.73 -5.96
CA ASP A 146 -16.94 -12.81 -7.10
C ASP A 146 -16.30 -11.43 -6.82
N VAL A 147 -16.49 -10.91 -5.60
CA VAL A 147 -15.88 -9.63 -5.17
C VAL A 147 -14.38 -9.79 -4.99
N SER A 148 -13.94 -10.91 -4.40
CA SER A 148 -12.53 -11.23 -4.19
C SER A 148 -11.76 -11.32 -5.51
N ASP A 149 -12.33 -12.02 -6.51
CA ASP A 149 -11.73 -12.17 -7.83
C ASP A 149 -11.73 -10.85 -8.61
N ALA A 150 -12.84 -10.12 -8.59
CA ALA A 150 -12.95 -8.84 -9.29
C ALA A 150 -11.99 -7.79 -8.73
N SER A 151 -11.88 -7.69 -7.40
CA SER A 151 -10.96 -6.77 -6.72
C SER A 151 -9.50 -7.17 -6.91
N SER A 152 -9.17 -8.46 -6.85
CA SER A 152 -7.82 -8.96 -7.13
C SER A 152 -7.36 -8.64 -8.55
N LYS A 153 -8.22 -8.89 -9.56
CA LYS A 153 -7.93 -8.56 -10.97
C LYS A 153 -7.79 -7.05 -11.18
N CYS A 154 -8.64 -6.26 -10.52
CA CYS A 154 -8.55 -4.80 -10.57
C CYS A 154 -7.23 -4.32 -9.95
N ALA A 155 -6.88 -4.79 -8.75
CA ALA A 155 -5.64 -4.44 -8.07
C ALA A 155 -4.41 -4.85 -8.90
N GLU A 156 -4.38 -6.07 -9.43
CA GLU A 156 -3.30 -6.54 -10.31
C GLU A 156 -3.10 -5.60 -11.53
N TYR A 157 -4.20 -5.20 -12.18
CA TYR A 157 -4.14 -4.25 -13.28
C TYR A 157 -3.56 -2.91 -12.84
N LEU A 158 -4.00 -2.37 -11.71
CA LEU A 158 -3.51 -1.10 -11.18
C LEU A 158 -2.03 -1.15 -10.75
N TYR A 159 -1.58 -2.25 -10.15
CA TYR A 159 -0.15 -2.47 -9.86
C TYR A 159 0.67 -2.48 -11.15
N LYS A 160 0.20 -3.20 -12.18
CA LYS A 160 0.86 -3.25 -13.48
C LYS A 160 1.00 -1.87 -14.10
N GLN A 161 -0.08 -1.08 -14.12
CA GLN A 161 -0.03 0.28 -14.69
C GLN A 161 0.88 1.20 -13.89
N LEU A 162 0.83 1.14 -12.55
CA LEU A 162 1.68 1.93 -11.67
C LEU A 162 3.17 1.66 -11.91
N PHE A 163 3.55 0.38 -11.95
CA PHE A 163 4.95 -0.01 -12.12
C PHE A 163 5.49 0.29 -13.52
N ILE A 164 4.72 0.03 -14.57
CA ILE A 164 5.11 0.39 -15.94
C ILE A 164 5.36 1.89 -16.04
N TRP A 165 4.43 2.70 -15.54
CA TRP A 165 4.61 4.14 -15.51
C TRP A 165 5.83 4.55 -14.67
N ALA A 166 6.02 3.97 -13.48
CA ALA A 166 7.08 4.37 -12.57
C ALA A 166 8.47 4.07 -13.14
N GLN A 167 8.58 3.02 -13.95
CA GLN A 167 9.79 2.70 -14.71
C GLN A 167 10.02 3.67 -15.86
N GLN A 168 8.97 4.11 -16.54
CA GLN A 168 9.05 5.03 -17.68
C GLN A 168 9.42 6.45 -17.25
N GLU A 169 8.86 6.92 -16.13
CA GLU A 169 9.04 8.28 -15.63
C GLU A 169 10.08 8.40 -14.50
N ASP A 170 10.84 7.34 -14.20
CA ASP A 170 11.86 7.32 -13.11
C ASP A 170 11.33 7.65 -11.70
N HIS A 171 10.11 7.20 -11.39
CA HIS A 171 9.43 7.41 -10.10
C HIS A 171 9.37 6.14 -9.23
N LEU A 172 10.21 5.14 -9.51
CA LEU A 172 10.24 3.88 -8.74
C LEU A 172 10.47 4.11 -7.25
N TRP A 173 11.34 5.04 -6.87
CA TRP A 173 11.65 5.32 -5.46
C TRP A 173 10.45 5.92 -4.70
N PRO A 174 9.81 7.01 -5.18
CA PRO A 174 8.56 7.51 -4.60
C PRO A 174 7.47 6.43 -4.48
N VAL A 175 7.27 5.62 -5.52
CA VAL A 175 6.31 4.51 -5.50
C VAL A 175 6.68 3.47 -4.44
N THR A 176 7.95 3.11 -4.31
CA THR A 176 8.44 2.17 -3.30
C THR A 176 8.14 2.68 -1.90
N ASN A 177 8.49 3.93 -1.60
CA ASN A 177 8.24 4.52 -0.28
C ASN A 177 6.75 4.57 0.05
N SER A 178 5.94 5.06 -0.89
CA SER A 178 4.49 5.10 -0.70
C SER A 178 3.93 3.70 -0.45
N LEU A 179 4.36 2.71 -1.23
CA LEU A 179 3.94 1.32 -1.04
C LEU A 179 4.32 0.79 0.35
N LEU A 180 5.56 0.99 0.79
CA LEU A 180 6.05 0.50 2.09
C LEU A 180 5.32 1.17 3.27
N ILE A 181 5.04 2.47 3.18
CA ILE A 181 4.26 3.22 4.19
C ILE A 181 2.85 2.64 4.28
N ASN A 182 2.19 2.51 3.13
CA ASN A 182 0.82 2.04 3.04
C ASN A 182 0.66 0.54 3.40
N LEU A 183 1.75 -0.24 3.36
CA LEU A 183 1.83 -1.62 3.86
C LEU A 183 2.27 -1.71 5.34
N GLY A 184 2.46 -0.58 6.03
CA GLY A 184 2.87 -0.53 7.43
C GLY A 184 4.30 -1.04 7.70
N LEU A 185 5.16 -1.06 6.68
CA LEU A 185 6.52 -1.58 6.77
C LEU A 185 7.54 -0.49 7.20
N ILE A 186 7.23 0.77 6.93
CA ILE A 186 7.99 1.94 7.35
C ILE A 186 7.06 3.08 7.84
N LYS A 187 7.59 3.99 8.65
CA LYS A 187 6.90 5.22 9.07
C LYS A 187 6.91 6.23 7.91
N GLY A 188 5.79 6.93 7.71
CA GLY A 188 5.72 8.09 6.81
C GLY A 188 6.09 9.40 7.53
N GLU A 189 6.11 10.51 6.79
CA GLU A 189 6.33 11.85 7.36
C GLU A 189 5.21 12.25 8.33
N ASP A 190 3.97 11.90 8.00
CA ASP A 190 2.85 12.03 8.92
C ASP A 190 2.88 10.91 9.95
N LYS A 191 3.34 11.25 11.16
CA LYS A 191 3.42 10.32 12.30
C LYS A 191 2.05 9.80 12.74
N LYS A 192 0.94 10.45 12.34
CA LYS A 192 -0.42 10.02 12.68
C LYS A 192 -0.99 9.05 11.66
N PHE A 193 -0.38 8.93 10.48
CA PHE A 193 -0.85 8.02 9.46
C PHE A 193 -0.66 6.57 9.92
N LYS A 194 -1.78 5.84 10.01
CA LYS A 194 -1.81 4.39 10.17
C LYS A 194 -2.68 3.80 9.06
N PRO A 195 -2.23 2.74 8.37
CA PRO A 195 -3.06 2.05 7.40
C PRO A 195 -4.36 1.55 8.04
N THR A 196 -5.51 1.89 7.45
CA THR A 196 -6.84 1.52 7.97
C THR A 196 -7.51 0.40 7.18
N TRP A 197 -6.80 -0.18 6.21
CA TRP A 197 -7.30 -1.21 5.31
C TRP A 197 -6.80 -2.60 5.72
N ASN A 198 -7.48 -3.64 5.23
CA ASN A 198 -7.13 -5.02 5.51
C ASN A 198 -5.76 -5.39 4.88
N MET A 199 -4.77 -5.64 5.73
CA MET A 199 -3.40 -5.98 5.30
C MET A 199 -3.28 -7.35 4.67
N GLU A 200 -4.09 -8.32 5.10
CA GLU A 200 -4.07 -9.67 4.55
C GLU A 200 -4.45 -9.69 3.06
N GLY A 201 -5.49 -8.94 2.66
CA GLY A 201 -5.86 -8.75 1.26
C GLY A 201 -4.73 -8.09 0.46
N CYS A 202 -4.15 -7.01 0.99
CA CYS A 202 -3.02 -6.32 0.35
C CYS A 202 -1.83 -7.24 0.11
N TYR A 203 -1.40 -7.99 1.13
CA TYR A 203 -0.29 -8.94 1.00
C TYR A 203 -0.64 -10.14 0.12
N THR A 204 -1.89 -10.59 0.10
CA THR A 204 -2.35 -11.66 -0.79
C THR A 204 -2.23 -11.25 -2.25
N VAL A 205 -2.66 -10.03 -2.60
CA VAL A 205 -2.46 -9.49 -3.95
C VAL A 205 -0.96 -9.40 -4.27
N ILE A 206 -0.14 -8.87 -3.37
CA ILE A 206 1.32 -8.77 -3.57
C ILE A 206 1.94 -10.14 -3.83
N LYS A 207 1.61 -11.16 -3.02
CA LYS A 207 2.07 -12.54 -3.22
C LYS A 207 1.75 -13.05 -4.62
N ASN A 208 0.56 -12.72 -5.14
CA ASN A 208 0.12 -13.17 -6.47
C ASN A 208 0.83 -12.44 -7.61
N ILE A 209 1.36 -11.24 -7.40
CA ILE A 209 1.96 -10.42 -8.47
C ILE A 209 3.50 -10.34 -8.42
N ILE A 210 4.14 -10.72 -7.31
CA ILE A 210 5.57 -10.48 -7.09
C ILE A 210 6.51 -11.18 -8.10
N HIS A 211 6.05 -12.30 -8.65
CA HIS A 211 6.74 -13.09 -9.67
C HIS A 211 6.45 -12.62 -11.10
N LYS A 212 5.55 -11.65 -11.29
CA LYS A 212 5.18 -11.15 -12.62
C LYS A 212 6.30 -10.28 -13.19
N ASN A 213 6.46 -10.32 -14.50
CA ASN A 213 7.53 -9.61 -15.22
C ASN A 213 7.45 -8.08 -15.15
N TYR A 214 6.27 -7.51 -14.89
CA TYR A 214 6.10 -6.07 -14.71
C TYR A 214 6.46 -5.60 -13.28
N PHE A 215 6.72 -6.53 -12.35
CA PHE A 215 7.07 -6.21 -10.98
C PHE A 215 8.55 -5.78 -10.91
N PRO A 216 8.89 -4.53 -10.57
CA PRO A 216 10.27 -4.06 -10.61
C PRO A 216 11.14 -4.73 -9.55
N GLU A 217 12.34 -5.15 -9.94
CA GLU A 217 13.29 -5.85 -9.06
C GLU A 217 13.67 -5.03 -7.83
N SER A 218 13.84 -3.71 -7.99
CA SER A 218 14.15 -2.79 -6.89
C SER A 218 13.05 -2.75 -5.82
N ILE A 219 11.78 -2.79 -6.24
CA ILE A 219 10.63 -2.82 -5.34
C ILE A 219 10.56 -4.18 -4.63
N ARG A 220 10.80 -5.28 -5.37
CA ARG A 220 10.81 -6.64 -4.82
C ARG A 220 11.85 -6.78 -3.71
N MET A 221 13.07 -6.33 -3.97
CA MET A 221 14.17 -6.36 -2.99
C MET A 221 13.88 -5.48 -1.77
N SER A 222 13.28 -4.31 -1.99
CA SER A 222 12.87 -3.42 -0.89
C SER A 222 11.80 -4.07 -0.02
N LEU A 223 10.75 -4.64 -0.62
CA LEU A 223 9.71 -5.37 0.12
C LEU A 223 10.30 -6.53 0.92
N LYS A 224 11.20 -7.32 0.32
CA LYS A 224 11.88 -8.43 1.00
C LYS A 224 12.58 -7.94 2.28
N LEU A 225 13.43 -6.92 2.13
CA LEU A 225 14.22 -6.37 3.24
C LEU A 225 13.32 -5.86 4.37
N PHE A 226 12.31 -5.05 4.03
CA PHE A 226 11.45 -4.44 5.03
C PHE A 226 10.47 -5.42 5.67
N MET A 227 10.01 -6.46 4.94
CA MET A 227 9.23 -7.54 5.52
C MET A 227 10.06 -8.40 6.48
N GLN A 228 11.30 -8.73 6.13
CA GLN A 228 12.21 -9.45 7.04
C GLN A 228 12.43 -8.67 8.34
N ARG A 229 12.76 -7.38 8.24
CA ARG A 229 12.91 -6.52 9.42
C ARG A 229 11.61 -6.37 10.22
N ASN A 230 10.47 -6.31 9.54
CA ASN A 230 9.18 -6.23 10.21
C ASN A 230 8.87 -7.51 10.99
N LEU A 231 9.17 -8.70 10.45
CA LEU A 231 8.98 -9.99 11.13
C LEU A 231 9.78 -10.14 12.44
N GLU A 232 10.94 -9.48 12.53
CA GLU A 232 11.73 -9.45 13.76
C GLU A 232 11.02 -8.67 14.88
N LYS A 233 10.21 -7.68 14.53
CA LYS A 233 9.54 -6.77 15.47
C LYS A 233 8.06 -7.12 15.71
N ASN A 234 7.36 -7.57 14.67
CA ASN A 234 5.94 -7.90 14.68
C ASN A 234 5.70 -9.16 13.82
N ARG A 235 5.09 -10.19 14.43
CA ARG A 235 4.80 -11.48 13.80
C ARG A 235 3.42 -11.59 13.14
N ASP A 236 2.66 -10.51 13.09
CA ASP A 236 1.38 -10.46 12.39
C ASP A 236 1.57 -10.87 10.93
N LEU A 237 0.65 -11.72 10.44
CA LEU A 237 0.66 -12.23 9.07
C LEU A 237 2.01 -12.89 8.69
N ALA A 238 2.74 -13.47 9.66
CA ALA A 238 4.07 -14.02 9.43
C ALA A 238 4.13 -15.09 8.34
N SER A 239 3.12 -15.98 8.30
CA SER A 239 3.02 -17.00 7.25
C SER A 239 2.99 -16.37 5.85
N LEU A 240 2.17 -15.33 5.67
CA LEU A 240 1.99 -14.67 4.39
C LEU A 240 3.24 -13.87 3.99
N LYS A 241 3.84 -13.13 4.93
CA LYS A 241 5.11 -12.41 4.72
C LYS A 241 6.23 -13.36 4.34
N ASN A 242 6.36 -14.51 5.01
CA ASN A 242 7.36 -15.52 4.67
C ASN A 242 7.17 -16.09 3.26
N GLN A 243 5.92 -16.31 2.83
CA GLN A 243 5.62 -16.76 1.47
C GLN A 243 6.01 -15.70 0.42
N ILE A 244 5.77 -14.43 0.70
CA ILE A 244 6.20 -13.32 -0.18
C ILE A 244 7.72 -13.26 -0.25
N ILE A 245 8.41 -13.31 0.90
CA ILE A 245 9.87 -13.29 0.99
C ILE A 245 10.49 -14.44 0.20
N ALA A 246 9.94 -15.65 0.32
CA ALA A 246 10.40 -16.82 -0.42
C ALA A 246 10.15 -16.71 -1.94
N SER A 247 9.17 -15.90 -2.35
CA SER A 247 8.87 -15.63 -3.76
C SER A 247 9.72 -14.50 -4.34
N CYS A 248 10.58 -13.86 -3.54
CA CYS A 248 11.51 -12.83 -3.99
C CYS A 248 12.86 -13.39 -4.48
N ASP A 249 13.15 -14.66 -4.18
CA ASP A 249 14.37 -15.39 -4.54
C ASP A 249 14.22 -16.14 -5.87
#